data_AF-A0A7J4M8F6-F1
#
_entry.id   AF-A0A7J4M8F6-F1
#
_cell.length_a   1.000
_cell.length_b   1.000
_cell.length_c   1.000
_cell.angle_alpha   90.00
_cell.angle_beta   90.00
_cell.angle_gamma   90.00
#
_symmetry.space_group_name_H-M   'P 1'
#
loop_
_entity.id
_entity.type
_entity.pdbx_description
1 polymer ?
#
loop_
_entity_poly.entity_id
_entity_poly.type
_entity_poly.pdbx_seq_one_letter_code
_entity_poly.pdbx_strand_id
1 'polypeptide(L)'
;VEIPLEEVPAAQERIIGLCLSRGKPVIVATQMLESMVDHPRPTRAEVSDVATAIRQFTSAVMLSGETATGAYPVEAVSTMVRIAERATLAIDGLPSPPALAMFRSTRAITGAAVKLAADVDADRLIVATQHGSAARLMAAHRPRRPILAITNRIRALRRTTILPGVGGHLVEEQPRSRDTVGAAVKAMVDAGQMQPGEKVVTVTGSPNAIRGRTSTIRLVGVDDDGHLRMLE
;
A
#
# COMPACT_ATOMS: atom_id res chain seq x y z
N VAL A 1 30.18 -12.19 0.07
CA VAL A 1 29.13 -12.25 1.11
C VAL A 1 29.71 -11.62 2.36
N GLU A 2 29.00 -10.68 2.98
CA GLU A 2 29.53 -9.77 4.03
C GLU A 2 29.23 -10.22 5.48
N ILE A 3 28.26 -11.12 5.68
CA ILE A 3 27.90 -11.70 6.99
C ILE A 3 27.72 -13.22 6.86
N PRO A 4 27.86 -14.00 7.94
CA PRO A 4 27.54 -15.43 7.94
C PRO A 4 26.11 -15.71 7.45
N LEU A 5 25.92 -16.80 6.71
CA LEU A 5 24.64 -17.11 6.06
C LEU A 5 23.50 -17.33 7.07
N GLU A 6 23.83 -17.90 8.22
CA GLU A 6 22.93 -18.17 9.33
C GLU A 6 22.44 -16.88 10.03
N GLU A 7 23.15 -15.76 9.86
CA GLU A 7 22.75 -14.46 10.41
C GLU A 7 21.77 -13.70 9.50
N VAL A 8 21.69 -14.06 8.22
CA VAL A 8 20.88 -13.35 7.20
C VAL A 8 19.40 -13.27 7.59
N PRO A 9 18.73 -14.35 8.03
CA PRO A 9 17.31 -14.29 8.39
C PRO A 9 17.02 -13.31 9.55
N ALA A 10 17.87 -13.32 10.59
CA ALA A 10 17.74 -12.41 11.73
C ALA A 10 18.02 -10.94 11.32
N ALA A 11 19.00 -10.71 10.44
CA ALA A 11 19.28 -9.40 9.90
C ALA A 11 18.11 -8.85 9.07
N GLN A 12 17.49 -9.68 8.22
CA GLN A 12 16.31 -9.32 7.43
C GLN A 12 15.15 -8.86 8.33
N GLU A 13 14.78 -9.66 9.32
CA GLU A 13 13.68 -9.33 10.25
C GLU A 13 13.94 -7.99 10.96
N ARG A 14 15.16 -7.81 11.48
CA ARG A 14 15.56 -6.58 12.15
C ARG A 14 15.48 -5.36 11.23
N ILE A 15 15.97 -5.46 9.99
CA ILE A 15 15.95 -4.35 9.02
C ILE A 15 14.51 -4.00 8.64
N ILE A 16 13.66 -5.00 8.38
CA ILE A 16 12.25 -4.79 8.07
C ILE A 16 11.56 -4.06 9.23
N GLY A 17 11.74 -4.52 10.47
CA GLY A 17 11.19 -3.86 11.66
C GLY A 17 11.64 -2.40 11.82
N LEU A 18 12.92 -2.09 11.56
CA LEU A 18 13.45 -0.73 11.61
C LEU A 18 12.86 0.17 10.52
N CYS A 19 12.61 -0.36 9.32
CA CYS A 19 11.96 0.36 8.23
C CYS A 19 10.48 0.65 8.55
N LEU A 20 9.75 -0.35 9.03
CA LEU A 20 8.33 -0.24 9.38
C LEU A 20 8.09 0.77 10.51
N SER A 21 8.91 0.74 11.57
CA SER A 21 8.81 1.70 12.66
C SER A 21 8.96 3.15 12.19
N ARG A 22 9.79 3.37 11.15
CA ARG A 22 10.02 4.68 10.52
C ARG A 22 9.08 4.99 9.35
N GLY A 23 8.20 4.05 8.96
CA GLY A 23 7.35 4.20 7.79
C GLY A 23 8.13 4.33 6.48
N LYS A 24 9.30 3.67 6.40
CA LYS A 24 10.10 3.57 5.17
C LYS A 24 9.72 2.29 4.42
N PRO A 25 9.58 2.32 3.08
CA PRO A 25 9.40 1.10 2.31
C PRO A 25 10.65 0.23 2.42
N VAL A 26 10.45 -1.08 2.44
CA VAL A 26 11.52 -2.08 2.46
C VAL A 26 11.21 -3.14 1.42
N ILE A 27 12.25 -3.57 0.71
CA ILE A 27 12.18 -4.57 -0.35
C ILE A 27 13.05 -5.73 0.09
N VAL A 28 12.52 -6.94 0.04
CA VAL A 28 13.33 -8.16 0.15
C VAL A 28 13.62 -8.61 -1.28
N ALA A 29 14.90 -8.78 -1.58
CA ALA A 29 15.39 -8.96 -2.93
C ALA A 29 16.44 -10.06 -2.99
N THR A 30 16.63 -10.58 -4.21
CA THR A 30 17.56 -11.68 -4.58
C THR A 30 17.13 -13.04 -4.05
N GLN A 31 17.38 -14.08 -4.85
CA GLN A 31 17.17 -15.49 -4.51
C GLN A 31 15.75 -15.79 -4.00
N MET A 32 14.75 -15.06 -4.48
CA MET A 32 13.37 -15.24 -4.02
C MET A 32 12.73 -16.46 -4.69
N LEU A 33 12.94 -16.63 -6.00
CA LEU A 33 12.50 -17.78 -6.79
C LEU A 33 13.63 -18.24 -7.73
N GLU A 34 14.89 -18.26 -7.25
CA GLU A 34 16.11 -18.45 -8.05
C GLU A 34 16.03 -19.64 -9.02
N SER A 35 15.52 -20.79 -8.55
CA SER A 35 15.39 -22.00 -9.36
C SER A 35 14.50 -21.79 -10.60
N MET A 36 13.63 -20.77 -10.59
CA MET A 36 12.78 -20.41 -11.71
C MET A 36 13.51 -19.70 -12.86
N VAL A 37 14.81 -19.40 -12.71
CA VAL A 37 15.67 -19.02 -13.84
C VAL A 37 15.68 -20.15 -14.88
N ASP A 38 15.83 -21.40 -14.43
CA ASP A 38 15.98 -22.58 -15.29
C ASP A 38 14.78 -23.53 -15.26
N HIS A 39 13.83 -23.35 -14.34
CA HIS A 39 12.70 -24.26 -14.14
C HIS A 39 11.35 -23.52 -14.12
N PRO A 40 10.25 -24.15 -14.59
CA PRO A 40 8.93 -23.52 -14.59
C PRO A 40 8.27 -23.45 -13.21
N ARG A 41 8.88 -24.03 -12.16
CA ARG A 41 8.33 -24.09 -10.81
C ARG A 41 9.43 -23.91 -9.76
N PRO A 42 9.15 -23.20 -8.66
CA PRO A 42 10.10 -23.03 -7.59
C PRO A 42 10.15 -24.25 -6.68
N THR A 43 11.16 -24.29 -5.84
CA THR A 43 11.27 -25.21 -4.71
C THR A 43 10.32 -24.84 -3.57
N ARG A 44 10.07 -25.78 -2.66
CA ARG A 44 9.28 -25.51 -1.44
C ARG A 44 9.96 -24.50 -0.50
N ALA A 45 11.29 -24.47 -0.49
CA ALA A 45 12.07 -23.54 0.33
C ALA A 45 11.87 -22.10 -0.14
N GLU A 46 12.00 -21.84 -1.43
CA GLU A 46 11.79 -20.51 -2.03
C GLU A 46 10.37 -19.98 -1.77
N VAL A 47 9.36 -20.83 -1.90
CA VAL A 47 7.97 -20.48 -1.55
C VAL A 47 7.86 -20.05 -0.07
N SER A 48 8.53 -20.77 0.83
CA SER A 48 8.54 -20.46 2.27
C SER A 48 9.26 -19.15 2.57
N ASP A 49 10.36 -18.87 1.87
CA ASP A 49 11.16 -17.66 2.07
C ASP A 49 10.40 -16.41 1.61
N VAL A 50 9.78 -16.46 0.42
CA VAL A 50 8.88 -15.41 -0.07
C VAL A 50 7.75 -15.17 0.93
N ALA A 51 7.05 -16.22 1.35
CA ALA A 51 5.94 -16.11 2.29
C ALA A 51 6.39 -15.52 3.64
N THR A 52 7.59 -15.85 4.10
CA THR A 52 8.16 -15.32 5.35
C THR A 52 8.48 -13.84 5.24
N ALA A 53 9.09 -13.39 4.14
CA ALA A 53 9.32 -11.96 3.90
C ALA A 53 8.01 -11.14 3.91
N ILE A 54 6.93 -11.70 3.35
CA ILE A 54 5.60 -11.07 3.37
C ILE A 54 5.02 -11.04 4.79
N ARG A 55 5.09 -12.14 5.54
CA ARG A 55 4.64 -12.19 6.95
C ARG A 55 5.42 -11.28 7.88
N GLN A 56 6.68 -10.98 7.56
CA GLN A 56 7.48 -9.97 8.23
C GLN A 56 7.06 -8.53 7.87
N PHE A 57 6.04 -8.37 7.02
CA PHE A 57 5.56 -7.10 6.49
C PHE A 57 6.61 -6.36 5.66
N THR A 58 7.28 -7.06 4.73
CA THR A 58 7.98 -6.33 3.66
C THR A 58 7.00 -5.44 2.87
N SER A 59 7.50 -4.36 2.25
CA SER A 59 6.66 -3.53 1.36
C SER A 59 6.55 -4.15 -0.03
N ALA A 60 7.64 -4.76 -0.49
CA ALA A 60 7.69 -5.47 -1.77
C ALA A 60 8.66 -6.65 -1.69
N VAL A 61 8.47 -7.58 -2.62
CA VAL A 61 9.38 -8.66 -2.95
C VAL A 61 9.90 -8.43 -4.37
N MET A 62 11.16 -8.77 -4.64
CA MET A 62 11.81 -8.48 -5.90
C MET A 62 12.35 -9.75 -6.55
N LEU A 63 12.04 -9.91 -7.84
CA LEU A 63 12.69 -10.85 -8.73
C LEU A 63 13.88 -10.16 -9.40
N SER A 64 14.98 -10.89 -9.56
CA SER A 64 16.24 -10.45 -10.15
C SER A 64 16.47 -11.21 -11.47
N GLY A 65 17.34 -12.23 -11.44
CA GLY A 65 17.69 -13.04 -12.63
C GLY A 65 16.48 -13.76 -13.21
N GLU A 66 15.50 -14.11 -12.37
CA GLU A 66 14.28 -14.81 -12.75
C GLU A 66 13.50 -14.10 -13.86
N THR A 67 13.52 -12.75 -13.85
CA THR A 67 12.81 -11.93 -14.86
C THR A 67 13.73 -11.25 -15.84
N ALA A 68 14.98 -10.97 -15.46
CA ALA A 68 15.92 -10.28 -16.32
C ALA A 68 16.48 -11.18 -17.43
N THR A 69 16.79 -12.43 -17.11
CA THR A 69 17.47 -13.37 -18.03
C THR A 69 16.94 -14.80 -17.95
N GLY A 70 15.98 -15.08 -17.05
CA GLY A 70 15.42 -16.42 -16.86
C GLY A 70 14.57 -16.92 -18.03
N ALA A 71 14.44 -18.23 -18.13
CA ALA A 71 13.63 -18.90 -19.16
C ALA A 71 12.11 -18.81 -18.90
N TYR A 72 11.69 -18.53 -17.67
CA TYR A 72 10.28 -18.50 -17.25
C TYR A 72 9.88 -17.18 -16.54
N PRO A 73 10.11 -16.00 -17.15
CA PRO A 73 9.94 -14.72 -16.46
C PRO A 73 8.47 -14.42 -16.12
N VAL A 74 7.53 -14.83 -16.98
CA VAL A 74 6.09 -14.61 -16.77
C VAL A 74 5.57 -15.52 -15.65
N GLU A 75 6.01 -16.78 -15.64
CA GLU A 75 5.66 -17.77 -14.64
C GLU A 75 6.26 -17.41 -13.28
N ALA A 76 7.47 -16.86 -13.23
CA ALA A 76 8.10 -16.38 -11.99
C ALA A 76 7.26 -15.27 -11.36
N VAL A 77 6.86 -14.25 -12.15
CA VAL A 77 5.98 -13.17 -11.68
C VAL A 77 4.63 -13.72 -11.24
N SER A 78 4.01 -14.58 -12.05
CA SER A 78 2.69 -15.17 -11.73
C SER A 78 2.75 -16.02 -10.45
N THR A 79 3.86 -16.73 -10.23
CA THR A 79 4.09 -17.53 -9.02
C THR A 79 4.30 -16.64 -7.81
N MET A 80 5.10 -15.58 -7.93
CA MET A 80 5.27 -14.57 -6.89
C MET A 80 3.93 -13.96 -6.46
N VAL A 81 3.06 -13.60 -7.43
CA VAL A 81 1.71 -13.08 -7.16
C VAL A 81 0.87 -14.08 -6.37
N ARG A 82 0.82 -15.35 -6.79
CA ARG A 82 0.05 -16.38 -6.06
C ARG A 82 0.56 -16.58 -4.63
N ILE A 83 1.87 -16.55 -4.40
CA ILE A 83 2.44 -16.65 -3.05
C ILE A 83 2.05 -15.40 -2.24
N ALA A 84 2.14 -14.21 -2.83
CA ALA A 84 1.81 -12.95 -2.18
C ALA A 84 0.35 -12.88 -1.72
N GLU A 85 -0.59 -13.27 -2.58
CA GLU A 85 -2.02 -13.34 -2.25
C GLU A 85 -2.26 -14.29 -1.07
N ARG A 86 -1.69 -15.50 -1.12
CA ARG A 86 -1.88 -16.52 -0.07
C ARG A 86 -1.23 -16.12 1.26
N ALA A 87 -0.02 -15.58 1.22
CA ALA A 87 0.68 -15.13 2.43
C ALA A 87 -0.01 -13.91 3.07
N THR A 88 -0.57 -13.00 2.26
CA THR A 88 -1.28 -11.81 2.76
C THR A 88 -2.54 -12.19 3.54
N LEU A 89 -3.27 -13.23 3.11
CA LEU A 89 -4.42 -13.74 3.87
C LEU A 89 -4.04 -14.27 5.26
N ALA A 90 -2.82 -14.78 5.42
CA ALA A 90 -2.32 -15.34 6.68
C ALA A 90 -1.78 -14.28 7.66
N ILE A 91 -1.68 -13.01 7.24
CA ILE A 91 -1.23 -11.88 8.08
C ILE A 91 -2.35 -11.36 9.00
N ASP A 92 -3.59 -11.80 8.77
CA ASP A 92 -4.77 -11.26 9.43
C ASP A 92 -4.68 -11.36 10.97
N GLY A 93 -4.68 -10.20 11.65
CA GLY A 93 -4.64 -10.12 13.12
C GLY A 93 -3.27 -9.87 13.75
N LEU A 94 -2.20 -9.77 12.96
CA LEU A 94 -0.90 -9.35 13.47
C LEU A 94 -0.90 -7.86 13.86
N PRO A 95 -0.32 -7.48 15.02
CA PRO A 95 -0.29 -6.10 15.46
C PRO A 95 0.55 -5.23 14.52
N SER A 96 0.02 -4.04 14.17
CA SER A 96 0.77 -3.08 13.36
C SER A 96 2.03 -2.64 14.10
N PRO A 97 3.19 -2.56 13.43
CA PRO A 97 4.46 -2.22 14.07
C PRO A 97 4.43 -0.87 14.80
N PRO A 98 5.04 -0.75 15.99
CA PRO A 98 5.09 0.50 16.74
C PRO A 98 5.86 1.59 15.97
N ALA A 99 5.41 2.83 16.14
CA ALA A 99 5.72 3.95 15.26
C ALA A 99 6.67 4.99 15.89
N LEU A 100 7.89 5.13 15.35
CA LEU A 100 8.77 6.29 15.56
C LEU A 100 8.82 7.12 14.27
N ALA A 101 7.74 7.84 13.94
CA ALA A 101 7.70 8.65 12.72
C ALA A 101 8.12 10.11 12.93
N MET A 102 8.96 10.60 12.01
CA MET A 102 9.33 12.02 11.88
C MET A 102 8.13 12.95 11.58
N PHE A 103 7.11 12.45 10.88
CA PHE A 103 5.87 13.18 10.56
C PHE A 103 4.74 12.81 11.52
N ARG A 104 4.89 13.18 12.80
CA ARG A 104 3.96 12.76 13.87
C ARG A 104 2.50 13.13 13.57
N SER A 105 2.22 14.36 13.13
CA SER A 105 0.85 14.80 12.84
C SER A 105 0.21 14.03 11.68
N THR A 106 0.90 13.92 10.54
CA THR A 106 0.38 13.17 9.38
C THR A 106 0.14 11.72 9.74
N ARG A 107 1.06 11.07 10.49
CA ARG A 107 0.87 9.68 10.92
C ARG A 107 -0.28 9.51 11.91
N ALA A 108 -0.47 10.47 12.82
CA ALA A 108 -1.58 10.45 13.76
C ALA A 108 -2.92 10.56 13.02
N ILE A 109 -3.02 11.47 12.04
CA ILE A 109 -4.22 11.64 11.21
C ILE A 109 -4.49 10.40 10.35
N THR A 110 -3.47 9.87 9.65
CA THR A 110 -3.67 8.66 8.85
C THR A 110 -3.98 7.45 9.72
N GLY A 111 -3.43 7.37 10.93
CA GLY A 111 -3.76 6.32 11.91
C GLY A 111 -5.19 6.43 12.42
N ALA A 112 -5.64 7.64 12.74
CA ALA A 112 -7.03 7.89 13.13
C ALA A 112 -8.00 7.54 11.99
N ALA A 113 -7.65 7.85 10.74
CA ALA A 113 -8.46 7.48 9.58
C ALA A 113 -8.52 5.96 9.36
N VAL A 114 -7.40 5.25 9.52
CA VAL A 114 -7.35 3.78 9.44
C VAL A 114 -8.22 3.15 10.54
N LYS A 115 -8.13 3.67 11.78
CA LYS A 115 -8.99 3.22 12.89
C LYS A 115 -10.46 3.51 12.61
N LEU A 116 -10.79 4.72 12.18
CA LEU A 116 -12.16 5.10 11.82
C LEU A 116 -12.73 4.18 10.73
N ALA A 117 -11.95 3.89 9.68
CA ALA A 117 -12.36 2.99 8.62
C ALA A 117 -12.64 1.56 9.12
N ALA A 118 -11.86 1.07 10.09
CA ALA A 118 -12.14 -0.21 10.73
C ALA A 118 -13.41 -0.17 11.59
N ASP A 119 -13.56 0.88 12.41
CA ASP A 119 -14.68 1.03 13.35
C ASP A 119 -16.06 1.16 12.64
N VAL A 120 -16.09 1.79 11.46
CA VAL A 120 -17.35 1.99 10.67
C VAL A 120 -17.51 1.01 9.52
N ASP A 121 -16.61 0.03 9.44
CA ASP A 121 -16.55 -0.95 8.37
C ASP A 121 -16.59 -0.28 6.97
N ALA A 122 -15.71 0.70 6.75
CA ALA A 122 -15.60 1.40 5.48
C ALA A 122 -14.97 0.51 4.41
N ASP A 123 -15.46 0.57 3.18
CA ASP A 123 -14.98 -0.24 2.06
C ASP A 123 -13.58 0.18 1.61
N ARG A 124 -13.26 1.48 1.71
CA ARG A 124 -12.00 2.03 1.18
C ARG A 124 -11.46 3.23 1.96
N LEU A 125 -10.14 3.38 1.92
CA LEU A 125 -9.44 4.59 2.34
C LEU A 125 -9.03 5.42 1.11
N ILE A 126 -9.25 6.73 1.13
CA ILE A 126 -8.76 7.65 0.10
C ILE A 126 -7.81 8.65 0.75
N VAL A 127 -6.62 8.85 0.19
CA VAL A 127 -5.62 9.78 0.73
C VAL A 127 -5.05 10.68 -0.34
N ALA A 128 -5.22 11.99 -0.18
CA ALA A 128 -4.61 12.98 -1.04
C ALA A 128 -3.15 13.22 -0.65
N THR A 129 -2.24 13.30 -1.62
CA THR A 129 -0.81 13.46 -1.33
C THR A 129 -0.02 14.21 -2.39
N GLN A 130 0.74 15.23 -1.99
CA GLN A 130 1.63 15.96 -2.90
C GLN A 130 2.93 15.20 -3.25
N HIS A 131 3.44 14.39 -2.31
CA HIS A 131 4.77 13.78 -2.41
C HIS A 131 4.80 12.27 -2.17
N GLY A 132 3.66 11.66 -1.83
CA GLY A 132 3.51 10.26 -1.45
C GLY A 132 3.67 9.99 0.05
N SER A 133 4.03 10.98 0.86
CA SER A 133 4.29 10.80 2.30
C SER A 133 3.05 10.38 3.09
N ALA A 134 1.89 11.00 2.82
CA ALA A 134 0.64 10.66 3.48
C ALA A 134 0.19 9.23 3.14
N ALA A 135 0.23 8.85 1.86
CA ALA A 135 -0.07 7.48 1.42
C ALA A 135 0.88 6.45 2.07
N ARG A 136 2.18 6.75 2.12
CA ARG A 136 3.17 5.89 2.78
C ARG A 136 2.91 5.71 4.27
N LEU A 137 2.57 6.80 4.98
CA LEU A 137 2.28 6.74 6.42
C LEU A 137 0.93 6.08 6.71
N MET A 138 -0.03 6.15 5.80
CA MET A 138 -1.27 5.39 5.88
C MET A 138 -1.03 3.90 5.67
N ALA A 139 -0.30 3.52 4.61
CA ALA A 139 0.06 2.13 4.31
C ALA A 139 0.91 1.49 5.42
N ALA A 140 1.74 2.27 6.12
CA ALA A 140 2.53 1.80 7.25
C ALA A 140 1.68 1.30 8.43
N HIS A 141 0.41 1.71 8.53
CA HIS A 141 -0.55 1.15 9.51
C HIS A 141 -1.13 -0.20 9.08
N ARG A 142 -0.83 -0.67 7.86
CA ARG A 142 -1.28 -1.93 7.29
C ARG A 142 -2.80 -2.12 7.38
N PRO A 143 -3.61 -1.15 6.88
CA PRO A 143 -5.05 -1.32 6.87
C PRO A 143 -5.44 -2.53 6.02
N ARG A 144 -6.48 -3.24 6.45
CA ARG A 144 -7.08 -4.34 5.68
C ARG A 144 -7.82 -3.82 4.44
N ARG A 145 -8.25 -2.55 4.47
CA ARG A 145 -9.00 -1.91 3.40
C ARG A 145 -8.05 -1.34 2.34
N PRO A 146 -8.41 -1.44 1.05
CA PRO A 146 -7.61 -0.86 -0.01
C PRO A 146 -7.46 0.65 0.17
N ILE A 147 -6.27 1.16 -0.16
CA ILE A 147 -5.97 2.59 -0.13
C ILE A 147 -5.95 3.12 -1.56
N LEU A 148 -6.68 4.19 -1.83
CA LEU A 148 -6.58 4.99 -3.05
C LEU A 148 -5.78 6.27 -2.75
N ALA A 149 -4.55 6.34 -3.24
CA ALA A 149 -3.73 7.54 -3.17
C ALA A 149 -4.00 8.46 -4.37
N ILE A 150 -4.54 9.65 -4.11
CA ILE A 150 -4.84 10.63 -5.15
C ILE A 150 -3.80 11.76 -5.16
N THR A 151 -3.38 12.17 -6.35
CA THR A 151 -2.36 13.21 -6.54
C THR A 151 -2.42 13.83 -7.93
N ASN A 152 -1.95 15.06 -8.10
CA ASN A 152 -1.75 15.68 -9.43
C ASN A 152 -0.29 15.58 -9.90
N ARG A 153 0.52 14.75 -9.23
CA ARG A 153 1.95 14.59 -9.57
C ARG A 153 2.29 13.16 -9.88
N ILE A 154 2.67 12.90 -11.13
CA ILE A 154 3.14 11.58 -11.58
C ILE A 154 4.32 11.06 -10.74
N ARG A 155 5.19 11.94 -10.24
CA ARG A 155 6.29 11.56 -9.35
C ARG A 155 5.80 11.02 -8.00
N ALA A 156 4.74 11.59 -7.44
CA ALA A 156 4.14 11.10 -6.21
C ALA A 156 3.39 9.78 -6.48
N LEU A 157 2.68 9.70 -7.60
CA LEU A 157 1.97 8.49 -8.04
C LEU A 157 2.92 7.29 -8.16
N ARG A 158 4.05 7.45 -8.87
CA ARG A 158 5.09 6.40 -8.99
C ARG A 158 5.62 5.93 -7.65
N ARG A 159 5.75 6.82 -6.66
CA ARG A 159 6.19 6.43 -5.30
C ARG A 159 5.16 5.60 -4.53
N THR A 160 3.89 5.63 -4.93
CA THR A 160 2.84 4.83 -4.28
C THR A 160 2.79 3.39 -4.77
N THR A 161 3.33 3.10 -5.96
CA THR A 161 3.30 1.76 -6.58
C THR A 161 4.00 0.67 -5.77
N ILE A 162 4.99 1.05 -4.94
CA ILE A 162 5.72 0.13 -4.05
C ILE A 162 5.03 -0.04 -2.69
N LEU A 163 3.98 0.72 -2.42
CA LEU A 163 3.31 0.67 -1.12
C LEU A 163 2.29 -0.46 -1.10
N PRO A 164 2.31 -1.30 -0.06
CA PRO A 164 1.41 -2.44 0.05
C PRO A 164 -0.04 -1.97 0.18
N GLY A 165 -0.93 -2.54 -0.65
CA GLY A 165 -2.37 -2.24 -0.62
C GLY A 165 -2.76 -0.85 -1.15
N VAL A 166 -1.84 -0.14 -1.83
CA VAL A 166 -2.10 1.21 -2.36
C VAL A 166 -2.26 1.19 -3.88
N GLY A 167 -3.44 1.59 -4.35
CA GLY A 167 -3.67 2.01 -5.73
C GLY A 167 -3.46 3.51 -5.88
N GLY A 168 -2.86 3.94 -6.98
CA GLY A 168 -2.65 5.36 -7.28
C GLY A 168 -3.62 5.87 -8.34
N HIS A 169 -4.14 7.09 -8.17
CA HIS A 169 -4.92 7.78 -9.20
C HIS A 169 -4.45 9.23 -9.39
N LEU A 170 -4.29 9.63 -10.66
CA LEU A 170 -3.91 10.99 -11.01
C LEU A 170 -5.18 11.84 -11.13
N VAL A 171 -5.29 12.91 -10.36
CA VAL A 171 -6.42 13.83 -10.39
C VAL A 171 -5.92 15.26 -10.24
N GLU A 172 -6.50 16.18 -11.02
CA GLU A 172 -6.21 17.60 -10.88
C GLU A 172 -6.80 18.14 -9.57
N GLU A 173 -6.03 19.03 -8.92
CA GLU A 173 -6.47 19.63 -7.66
C GLU A 173 -7.50 20.73 -7.93
N GLN A 174 -8.69 20.55 -7.37
CA GLN A 174 -9.79 21.51 -7.46
C GLN A 174 -9.70 22.55 -6.32
N PRO A 175 -10.33 23.73 -6.47
CA PRO A 175 -10.32 24.77 -5.43
C PRO A 175 -10.87 24.29 -4.08
N ARG A 176 -11.85 23.37 -4.09
CA ARG A 176 -12.37 22.75 -2.87
C ARG A 176 -11.83 21.32 -2.75
N SER A 177 -11.43 20.98 -1.54
CA SER A 177 -10.91 19.64 -1.24
C SER A 177 -11.91 18.52 -1.53
N ARG A 178 -13.21 18.76 -1.28
CA ARG A 178 -14.29 17.80 -1.59
C ARG A 178 -14.35 17.51 -3.09
N ASP A 179 -14.23 18.53 -3.92
CA ASP A 179 -14.36 18.40 -5.38
C ASP A 179 -13.18 17.63 -5.97
N THR A 180 -11.98 17.77 -5.39
CA THR A 180 -10.80 16.96 -5.77
C THR A 180 -11.03 15.47 -5.50
N VAL A 181 -11.57 15.14 -4.32
CA VAL A 181 -11.89 13.75 -3.97
C VAL A 181 -13.05 13.23 -4.82
N GLY A 182 -14.09 14.05 -5.03
CA GLY A 182 -15.24 13.70 -5.86
C GLY A 182 -14.87 13.39 -7.30
N ALA A 183 -13.98 14.18 -7.92
CA ALA A 183 -13.48 13.90 -9.26
C ALA A 183 -12.75 12.55 -9.34
N ALA A 184 -11.93 12.22 -8.33
CA ALA A 184 -11.27 10.92 -8.28
C ALA A 184 -12.28 9.78 -8.07
N VAL A 185 -13.25 9.93 -7.16
CA VAL A 185 -14.30 8.91 -6.93
C VAL A 185 -15.11 8.67 -8.21
N LYS A 186 -15.57 9.73 -8.88
CA LYS A 186 -16.31 9.63 -10.14
C LYS A 186 -15.53 8.85 -11.20
N ALA A 187 -14.25 9.19 -11.38
CA ALA A 187 -13.39 8.50 -12.33
C ALA A 187 -13.19 7.01 -11.97
N MET A 188 -13.10 6.66 -10.69
CA MET A 188 -12.98 5.27 -10.24
C MET A 188 -14.27 4.47 -10.46
N VAL A 189 -15.43 5.09 -10.25
CA VAL A 189 -16.75 4.47 -10.51
C VAL A 189 -16.94 4.25 -12.01
N ASP A 190 -16.65 5.27 -12.83
CA ASP A 190 -16.75 5.18 -14.30
C ASP A 190 -15.83 4.11 -14.89
N ALA A 191 -14.67 3.87 -14.26
CA ALA A 191 -13.74 2.81 -14.63
C ALA A 191 -14.12 1.42 -14.07
N GLY A 192 -15.21 1.29 -13.32
CA GLY A 192 -15.62 0.03 -12.66
C GLY A 192 -14.70 -0.42 -11.52
N GLN A 193 -13.88 0.49 -10.98
CA GLN A 193 -12.90 0.21 -9.92
C GLN A 193 -13.40 0.56 -8.51
N MET A 194 -14.58 1.20 -8.44
CA MET A 194 -15.31 1.54 -7.23
C MET A 194 -16.80 1.34 -7.50
N GLN A 195 -17.53 0.82 -6.51
CA GLN A 195 -18.97 0.57 -6.64
C GLN A 195 -19.78 1.68 -5.98
N PRO A 196 -20.94 2.06 -6.54
CA PRO A 196 -21.94 2.82 -5.81
C PRO A 196 -22.28 2.17 -4.48
N GLY A 197 -22.56 2.99 -3.46
CA GLY A 197 -22.83 2.52 -2.10
C GLY A 197 -21.59 2.31 -1.24
N GLU A 198 -20.36 2.31 -1.79
CA GLU A 198 -19.13 2.21 -0.98
C GLU A 198 -19.07 3.33 0.08
N LYS A 199 -18.79 2.95 1.33
CA LYS A 199 -18.44 3.85 2.43
C LYS A 199 -16.93 4.11 2.37
N VAL A 200 -16.53 5.37 2.30
CA VAL A 200 -15.12 5.74 2.16
C VAL A 200 -14.66 6.71 3.24
N VAL A 201 -13.49 6.45 3.80
CA VAL A 201 -12.80 7.37 4.71
C VAL A 201 -11.72 8.11 3.93
N THR A 202 -11.82 9.43 3.90
CA THR A 202 -10.93 10.30 3.13
C THR A 202 -9.99 11.06 4.05
N VAL A 203 -8.74 11.22 3.62
CA VAL A 203 -7.71 12.03 4.30
C VAL A 203 -7.14 13.04 3.33
N THR A 204 -7.33 14.33 3.63
CA THR A 204 -6.88 15.42 2.77
C THR A 204 -6.10 16.49 3.53
N GLY A 205 -5.42 17.33 2.77
CA GLY A 205 -4.90 18.61 3.26
C GLY A 205 -5.98 19.67 3.42
N SER A 206 -5.60 20.78 4.06
CA SER A 206 -6.39 22.03 4.11
C SER A 206 -5.48 23.24 3.83
N PRO A 207 -5.96 24.28 3.11
CA PRO A 207 -7.28 24.35 2.46
C PRO A 207 -7.40 23.47 1.20
N ASN A 208 -6.26 23.15 0.60
CA ASN A 208 -6.16 22.35 -0.63
C ASN A 208 -5.95 20.86 -0.31
N ALA A 209 -6.59 19.96 -1.06
CA ALA A 209 -6.59 18.53 -0.74
C ALA A 209 -5.20 17.88 -0.84
N ILE A 210 -4.44 18.22 -1.89
CA ILE A 210 -3.15 17.62 -2.23
C ILE A 210 -2.01 18.48 -1.66
N ARG A 211 -2.00 19.80 -1.94
CA ARG A 211 -0.95 20.74 -1.53
C ARG A 211 -1.03 21.16 -0.07
N GLY A 212 -2.22 21.06 0.54
CA GLY A 212 -2.42 21.44 1.94
C GLY A 212 -1.73 20.48 2.92
N ARG A 213 -1.53 20.94 4.16
CA ARG A 213 -1.02 20.07 5.22
C ARG A 213 -2.10 19.04 5.56
N THR A 214 -1.76 17.75 5.52
CA THR A 214 -2.67 16.67 5.90
C THR A 214 -3.26 16.95 7.29
N SER A 215 -4.57 17.19 7.35
CA SER A 215 -5.26 17.67 8.56
C SER A 215 -6.72 17.27 8.65
N THR A 216 -7.34 16.82 7.56
CA THR A 216 -8.78 16.60 7.48
C THR A 216 -9.09 15.12 7.26
N ILE A 217 -10.01 14.58 8.05
CA ILE A 217 -10.61 13.25 7.87
C ILE A 217 -12.09 13.45 7.59
N ARG A 218 -12.66 12.76 6.59
CA ARG A 218 -14.11 12.72 6.37
C ARG A 218 -14.58 11.30 6.08
N LEU A 219 -15.71 10.93 6.65
CA LEU A 219 -16.46 9.73 6.30
C LEU A 219 -17.59 10.15 5.36
N VAL A 220 -17.66 9.52 4.19
CA VAL A 220 -18.64 9.82 3.13
C VAL A 220 -19.06 8.53 2.43
N GLY A 221 -20.21 8.56 1.76
CA GLY A 221 -20.65 7.48 0.88
C GLY A 221 -20.47 7.85 -0.59
N VAL A 222 -20.56 6.85 -1.46
CA VAL A 222 -20.66 6.99 -2.91
C VAL A 222 -22.12 6.76 -3.31
N ASP A 223 -22.71 7.66 -4.10
CA ASP A 223 -24.06 7.48 -4.66
C ASP A 223 -24.04 6.74 -6.02
N ASP A 224 -25.23 6.50 -6.58
CA ASP A 224 -25.43 5.76 -7.83
C ASP A 224 -24.80 6.44 -9.05
N ASP A 225 -24.62 7.75 -9.00
CA ASP A 225 -23.99 8.55 -10.06
C ASP A 225 -22.47 8.67 -9.87
N GLY A 226 -21.90 8.07 -8.81
CA GLY A 226 -20.48 8.14 -8.49
C GLY A 226 -20.05 9.47 -7.88
N HIS A 227 -20.95 10.18 -7.21
CA HIS A 227 -20.66 11.37 -6.43
C HIS A 227 -20.55 11.07 -4.93
N LEU A 228 -19.88 11.97 -4.22
CA LEU A 228 -19.77 11.91 -2.76
C LEU A 228 -21.07 12.37 -2.11
N ARG A 229 -21.65 11.52 -1.27
CA ARG A 229 -22.79 11.83 -0.40
C ARG A 229 -22.42 11.78 1.09
N MET A 230 -23.20 12.48 1.91
CA MET A 230 -23.09 12.32 3.36
C MET A 230 -23.72 10.98 3.76
N LEU A 231 -23.16 10.33 4.77
CA LEU A 231 -23.82 9.18 5.40
C LEU A 231 -24.86 9.70 6.39
N GLU A 232 -26.02 9.05 6.40
CA GLU A 232 -27.08 9.26 7.41
C GLU A 232 -26.74 8.59 8.74
#